data_AF-A0A971P3H0-F1
#
_entry.id   AF-A0A971P3H0-F1
#
_cell.length_a   1.000
_cell.length_b   1.000
_cell.length_c   1.000
_cell.angle_alpha   90.00
_cell.angle_beta   90.00
_cell.angle_gamma   90.00
#
_symmetry.space_group_name_H-M   'P 1'
#
loop_
_entity.id
_entity.type
_entity.pdbx_description
1 polymer ?
#
loop_
_entity_poly.entity_id
_entity_poly.type
_entity_poly.pdbx_seq_one_letter_code
_entity_poly.pdbx_strand_id
1 'polypeptide(L)'
;MIAVDAIPVADAKALCRQYHYSNIFPPHCCLALGFVDAQGLGGAAIWGWGVRPRHTIQRLFPSLDTPDYWELCRLCCREELPRNTESQLLSGCVEWFRKNQPDKQVLFTWADGIRGKPGYIYQAANWHYGGYINTEIYLTADGEPVHPRLLNSRFGSRSKSVWQGLNLRRVRGRQFRYCTFLCGHRRRKELLRESPIQWTSCYPKHHDLIWKIDAGEGSRETRNPPRIERSGQFRQSAFDSLKDKVKSPKMNNQPLLFESIA
;
A
#
# COMPACT_ATOMS: atom_id res chain seq x y z
N MET A 1 -13.46 -23.55 -6.17
CA MET A 1 -12.96 -22.18 -6.45
C MET A 1 -14.11 -21.24 -6.17
N ILE A 2 -13.86 -20.14 -5.46
CA ILE A 2 -14.90 -19.16 -5.14
C ILE A 2 -15.36 -18.49 -6.44
N ALA A 3 -16.67 -18.49 -6.69
CA ALA A 3 -17.26 -17.74 -7.79
C ALA A 3 -17.21 -16.24 -7.44
N VAL A 4 -16.66 -15.45 -8.34
CA VAL A 4 -16.43 -14.01 -8.14
C VAL A 4 -17.18 -13.25 -9.21
N ASP A 5 -17.83 -12.15 -8.82
CA ASP A 5 -18.46 -11.23 -9.75
C ASP A 5 -18.21 -9.77 -9.38
N ALA A 6 -18.55 -8.85 -10.29
CA ALA A 6 -18.52 -7.42 -10.03
C ALA A 6 -19.56 -7.06 -8.96
N ILE A 7 -19.14 -6.23 -8.00
CA ILE A 7 -20.00 -5.73 -6.94
C ILE A 7 -19.97 -4.19 -6.92
N PRO A 8 -21.00 -3.53 -6.35
CA PRO A 8 -20.95 -2.11 -6.13
C PRO A 8 -19.73 -1.70 -5.30
N VAL A 9 -19.03 -0.65 -5.75
CA VAL A 9 -17.87 -0.10 -5.04
C VAL A 9 -18.22 0.36 -3.62
N ALA A 10 -19.47 0.78 -3.40
CA ALA A 10 -19.98 1.15 -2.08
C ALA A 10 -19.95 -0.03 -1.10
N ASP A 11 -20.34 -1.22 -1.53
CA ASP A 11 -20.38 -2.43 -0.70
C ASP A 11 -18.97 -2.88 -0.36
N ALA A 12 -18.08 -2.88 -1.36
CA ALA A 12 -16.66 -3.16 -1.16
C ALA A 12 -16.01 -2.15 -0.18
N LYS A 13 -16.43 -0.88 -0.24
CA LYS A 13 -15.97 0.17 0.69
C LYS A 13 -16.47 -0.06 2.11
N ALA A 14 -17.71 -0.48 2.29
CA ALA A 14 -18.26 -0.84 3.60
C ALA A 14 -17.48 -2.01 4.21
N LEU A 15 -17.30 -3.10 3.45
CA LEU A 15 -16.54 -4.27 3.87
C LEU A 15 -15.07 -3.91 4.21
N CYS A 16 -14.43 -3.11 3.36
CA CYS A 16 -13.04 -2.68 3.57
C CYS A 16 -12.87 -1.84 4.84
N ARG A 17 -13.84 -1.00 5.20
CA ARG A 17 -13.79 -0.20 6.44
C ARG A 17 -13.87 -1.06 7.70
N GLN A 18 -14.56 -2.19 7.62
CA GLN A 18 -14.77 -3.10 8.73
C GLN A 18 -13.60 -4.08 8.91
N TYR A 19 -13.15 -4.71 7.80
CA TYR A 19 -12.25 -5.86 7.86
C TYR A 19 -10.82 -5.58 7.37
N HIS A 20 -10.60 -4.54 6.56
CA HIS A 20 -9.24 -4.26 6.10
C HIS A 20 -8.42 -3.59 7.21
N TYR A 21 -7.25 -4.14 7.53
CA TYR A 21 -6.32 -3.63 8.56
C TYR A 21 -5.98 -2.12 8.46
N SER A 22 -6.15 -1.51 7.29
CA SER A 22 -5.88 -0.10 7.08
C SER A 22 -7.10 0.81 7.23
N ASN A 23 -8.34 0.31 7.35
CA ASN A 23 -9.60 1.10 7.45
C ASN A 23 -9.78 2.25 6.42
N ILE A 24 -8.93 2.34 5.40
CA ILE A 24 -8.82 3.45 4.43
C ILE A 24 -9.15 2.88 3.06
N PHE A 25 -10.19 3.42 2.47
CA PHE A 25 -10.59 3.16 1.10
C PHE A 25 -9.88 4.14 0.15
N PRO A 26 -9.08 3.67 -0.82
CA PRO A 26 -8.40 4.54 -1.77
C PRO A 26 -9.39 5.30 -2.67
N PRO A 27 -9.09 6.54 -3.07
CA PRO A 27 -9.97 7.31 -3.95
C PRO A 27 -9.89 6.86 -5.42
N HIS A 28 -8.86 6.13 -5.83
CA HIS A 28 -8.59 5.73 -7.22
C HIS A 28 -9.08 4.32 -7.56
N CYS A 29 -10.08 3.83 -6.84
CA CYS A 29 -10.67 2.50 -7.06
C CYS A 29 -11.72 2.57 -8.17
N CYS A 30 -11.62 1.66 -9.13
CA CYS A 30 -12.47 1.66 -10.34
C CYS A 30 -13.39 0.45 -10.39
N LEU A 31 -12.90 -0.72 -9.97
CA LEU A 31 -13.62 -1.98 -10.05
C LEU A 31 -13.53 -2.71 -8.72
N ALA A 32 -14.65 -3.24 -8.24
CA ALA A 32 -14.68 -4.14 -7.10
C ALA A 32 -15.21 -5.50 -7.57
N LEU A 33 -14.48 -6.55 -7.22
CA LEU A 33 -14.87 -7.93 -7.44
C LEU A 33 -15.05 -8.60 -6.08
N GLY A 34 -16.09 -9.40 -5.91
CA GLY A 34 -16.36 -10.06 -4.64
C GLY A 34 -17.13 -11.35 -4.80
N PHE A 35 -17.36 -12.01 -3.67
CA PHE A 35 -18.18 -13.20 -3.59
C PHE A 35 -19.17 -13.10 -2.44
N VAL A 36 -20.33 -13.73 -2.63
CA VAL A 36 -21.42 -13.77 -1.65
C VAL A 36 -21.58 -15.21 -1.19
N ASP A 37 -21.79 -15.39 0.11
CA ASP A 37 -22.17 -16.65 0.73
C ASP A 37 -23.52 -16.50 1.45
N ALA A 38 -23.91 -17.52 2.22
CA ALA A 38 -25.18 -17.52 2.96
C ALA A 38 -25.32 -16.36 3.97
N GLN A 39 -24.22 -15.72 4.38
CA GLN A 39 -24.19 -14.60 5.33
C GLN A 39 -23.99 -13.25 4.63
N GLY A 40 -24.04 -13.20 3.30
CA GLY A 40 -23.88 -11.99 2.49
C GLY A 40 -22.49 -11.85 1.88
N LEU A 41 -22.02 -10.61 1.68
CA LEU A 41 -20.73 -10.35 1.04
C LEU A 41 -19.58 -10.89 1.90
N GLY A 42 -18.94 -11.98 1.47
CA GLY A 42 -17.88 -12.64 2.21
C GLY A 42 -16.51 -11.99 2.00
N GLY A 43 -16.22 -11.53 0.79
CA GLY A 43 -14.94 -10.90 0.47
C GLY A 43 -14.98 -10.01 -0.75
N ALA A 44 -14.07 -9.05 -0.79
CA ALA A 44 -13.92 -8.10 -1.87
C ALA A 44 -12.44 -7.84 -2.20
N ALA A 45 -12.14 -7.84 -3.50
CA ALA A 45 -10.90 -7.39 -4.12
C ALA A 45 -11.19 -6.10 -4.90
N ILE A 46 -10.47 -5.04 -4.58
CA ILE A 46 -10.68 -3.71 -5.16
C ILE A 46 -9.50 -3.37 -6.05
N TRP A 47 -9.81 -3.06 -7.30
CA TRP A 47 -8.88 -2.86 -8.39
C TRP A 47 -8.90 -1.42 -8.88
N GLY A 48 -7.74 -0.93 -9.24
CA GLY A 48 -7.53 0.45 -9.65
C GLY A 48 -6.10 0.67 -10.12
N TRP A 49 -5.63 1.89 -9.89
CA TRP A 49 -4.27 2.29 -10.21
C TRP A 49 -3.59 2.93 -9.00
N GLY A 50 -2.27 2.70 -8.89
CA GLY A 50 -1.42 3.44 -7.97
C GLY A 50 -1.23 4.92 -8.38
N VAL A 51 -0.36 5.62 -7.65
CA VAL A 51 -0.16 7.08 -7.81
C VAL A 51 0.45 7.47 -9.17
N ARG A 52 1.23 6.58 -9.79
CA ARG A 52 1.93 6.83 -11.06
C ARG A 52 1.75 5.65 -12.01
N PRO A 53 0.53 5.41 -12.54
CA PRO A 53 0.21 4.13 -13.15
C PRO A 53 1.05 3.80 -14.38
N ARG A 54 1.28 4.77 -15.28
CA ARG A 54 2.11 4.59 -16.48
C ARG A 54 3.56 4.24 -16.13
N HIS A 55 4.15 5.02 -15.23
CA HIS A 55 5.52 4.79 -14.77
C HIS A 55 5.67 3.45 -14.04
N THR A 56 4.67 3.06 -13.22
CA THR A 56 4.70 1.76 -12.52
C THR A 56 4.74 0.63 -13.53
N ILE A 57 3.81 0.57 -14.48
CA ILE A 57 3.73 -0.57 -15.39
C ILE A 57 4.92 -0.63 -16.35
N GLN A 58 5.36 0.50 -16.90
CA GLN A 58 6.53 0.54 -17.79
C GLN A 58 7.83 0.16 -17.07
N ARG A 59 7.93 0.40 -15.77
CA ARG A 59 9.07 -0.07 -14.97
C ARG A 59 9.04 -1.58 -14.71
N LEU A 60 7.87 -2.21 -14.79
CA LEU A 60 7.72 -3.66 -14.65
C LEU A 60 7.84 -4.36 -16.01
N PHE A 61 7.22 -3.80 -17.04
CA PHE A 61 7.11 -4.34 -18.39
C PHE A 61 7.14 -3.16 -19.39
N PRO A 62 8.30 -2.84 -19.99
CA PRO A 62 8.49 -1.63 -20.80
C PRO A 62 7.51 -1.47 -21.98
N SER A 63 6.99 -2.57 -22.52
CA SER A 63 6.04 -2.53 -23.65
C SER A 63 4.59 -2.26 -23.25
N LEU A 64 4.26 -2.28 -21.96
CA LEU A 64 2.88 -2.12 -21.46
C LEU A 64 2.57 -0.66 -21.06
N ASP A 65 1.29 -0.31 -21.12
CA ASP A 65 0.74 0.97 -20.67
C ASP A 65 -0.45 0.76 -19.71
N THR A 66 -1.04 1.84 -19.21
CA THR A 66 -2.12 1.84 -18.21
C THR A 66 -3.36 1.01 -18.58
N PRO A 67 -3.76 0.87 -19.86
CA PRO A 67 -4.86 -0.02 -20.22
C PRO A 67 -4.52 -1.51 -20.10
N ASP A 68 -3.24 -1.89 -20.05
CA ASP A 68 -2.85 -3.31 -20.09
C ASP A 68 -2.91 -4.01 -18.73
N TYR A 69 -3.16 -3.28 -17.65
CA TYR A 69 -3.09 -3.86 -16.31
C TYR A 69 -4.09 -3.27 -15.32
N TRP A 70 -4.29 -4.02 -14.24
CA TRP A 70 -4.92 -3.54 -13.01
C TRP A 70 -4.00 -3.72 -11.81
N GLU A 71 -4.05 -2.79 -10.86
CA GLU A 71 -3.42 -2.91 -9.56
C GLU A 71 -4.45 -3.29 -8.50
N LEU A 72 -4.21 -4.36 -7.73
CA LEU A 72 -4.99 -4.69 -6.56
C LEU A 72 -4.69 -3.67 -5.46
N CYS A 73 -5.63 -2.77 -5.22
CA CYS A 73 -5.51 -1.73 -4.21
C CYS A 73 -5.85 -2.23 -2.81
N ARG A 74 -6.88 -3.09 -2.68
CA ARG A 74 -7.33 -3.63 -1.39
C ARG A 74 -7.90 -5.03 -1.57
N LEU A 75 -7.72 -5.86 -0.54
CA LEU A 75 -8.33 -7.17 -0.44
C LEU A 75 -8.76 -7.38 1.01
N CYS A 76 -10.03 -7.71 1.22
CA CYS A 76 -10.57 -8.00 2.54
C CYS A 76 -11.59 -9.13 2.46
N CYS A 77 -11.62 -9.96 3.49
CA CYS A 77 -12.58 -11.01 3.72
C CYS A 77 -13.07 -10.88 5.17
N ARG A 78 -14.30 -11.32 5.45
CA ARG A 78 -14.79 -11.45 6.83
C ARG A 78 -13.88 -12.41 7.63
N GLU A 79 -13.74 -12.17 8.93
CA GLU A 79 -12.71 -12.83 9.77
C GLU A 79 -13.00 -14.32 10.03
N GLU A 80 -14.27 -14.70 10.03
CA GLU A 80 -14.74 -16.08 10.28
C GLU A 80 -14.60 -17.02 9.08
N LEU A 81 -14.17 -16.50 7.93
CA LEU A 81 -14.04 -17.29 6.72
C LEU A 81 -12.87 -18.28 6.80
N PRO A 82 -12.98 -19.47 6.15
CA PRO A 82 -11.93 -20.48 6.21
C PRO A 82 -10.57 -19.97 5.72
N ARG A 83 -9.50 -20.60 6.22
CA ARG A 83 -8.14 -20.34 5.75
C ARG A 83 -8.05 -20.51 4.22
N ASN A 84 -7.24 -19.65 3.58
CA ASN A 84 -7.02 -19.58 2.13
C ASN A 84 -8.19 -18.98 1.32
N THR A 85 -9.18 -18.38 1.97
CA THR A 85 -10.29 -17.69 1.28
C THR A 85 -9.78 -16.54 0.41
N GLU A 86 -8.82 -15.75 0.90
CA GLU A 86 -8.22 -14.65 0.16
C GLU A 86 -7.51 -15.11 -1.11
N SER A 87 -6.75 -16.21 -1.05
CA SER A 87 -6.10 -16.76 -2.24
C SER A 87 -7.10 -17.34 -3.23
N GLN A 88 -8.20 -17.95 -2.76
CA GLN A 88 -9.26 -18.45 -3.64
C GLN A 88 -10.04 -17.30 -4.31
N LEU A 89 -10.30 -16.21 -3.59
CA LEU A 89 -10.88 -14.98 -4.13
C LEU A 89 -9.96 -14.38 -5.21
N LEU A 90 -8.64 -14.34 -4.99
CA LEU A 90 -7.68 -13.89 -5.99
C LEU A 90 -7.69 -14.77 -7.25
N SER A 91 -7.77 -16.09 -7.10
CA SER A 91 -7.93 -17.00 -8.25
C SER A 91 -9.24 -16.76 -9.00
N GLY A 92 -10.36 -16.57 -8.29
CA GLY A 92 -11.64 -16.22 -8.92
C GLY A 92 -11.59 -14.88 -9.65
N CYS A 93 -10.89 -13.87 -9.12
CA CYS A 93 -10.66 -12.60 -9.82
C CYS A 93 -9.90 -12.79 -11.13
N VAL A 94 -8.86 -13.64 -11.15
CA VAL A 94 -8.09 -13.94 -12.37
C VAL A 94 -8.99 -14.52 -13.45
N GLU A 95 -9.86 -15.48 -13.09
CA GLU A 95 -10.82 -16.06 -14.04
C GLU A 95 -11.85 -15.03 -14.52
N TRP A 96 -12.35 -14.19 -13.60
CA TRP A 96 -13.26 -13.10 -13.96
C TRP A 96 -12.61 -12.13 -14.95
N PHE A 97 -11.35 -11.74 -14.76
CA PHE A 97 -10.64 -10.84 -15.69
C PHE A 97 -10.39 -11.50 -17.05
N ARG A 98 -9.99 -12.77 -17.09
CA ARG A 98 -9.82 -13.50 -18.36
C ARG A 98 -11.10 -13.52 -19.19
N LYS A 99 -12.25 -13.69 -18.53
CA LYS A 99 -13.55 -13.73 -19.18
C LYS A 99 -14.05 -12.35 -19.61
N ASN A 100 -13.94 -11.34 -18.73
CA ASN A 100 -14.63 -10.06 -18.90
C ASN A 100 -13.73 -8.93 -19.43
N GLN A 101 -12.41 -9.06 -19.31
CA GLN A 101 -11.44 -8.08 -19.81
C GLN A 101 -10.22 -8.78 -20.45
N PRO A 102 -10.43 -9.54 -21.55
CA PRO A 102 -9.40 -10.37 -22.16
C PRO A 102 -8.19 -9.57 -22.69
N ASP A 103 -8.36 -8.28 -22.94
CA ASP A 103 -7.27 -7.39 -23.39
C ASP A 103 -6.27 -7.06 -22.29
N LYS A 104 -6.62 -7.26 -21.01
CA LYS A 104 -5.69 -7.06 -19.89
C LYS A 104 -4.60 -8.12 -19.95
N GLN A 105 -3.36 -7.68 -19.77
CA GLN A 105 -2.18 -8.53 -19.84
C GLN A 105 -1.75 -9.01 -18.44
N VAL A 106 -1.84 -8.13 -17.43
CA VAL A 106 -1.24 -8.33 -16.10
C VAL A 106 -2.16 -7.84 -14.99
N LEU A 107 -2.19 -8.58 -13.88
CA LEU A 107 -2.64 -8.07 -12.57
C LEU A 107 -1.42 -7.86 -11.68
N PHE A 108 -1.37 -6.74 -10.98
CA PHE A 108 -0.23 -6.31 -10.19
C PHE A 108 -0.64 -5.97 -8.76
N THR A 109 0.24 -6.16 -7.78
CA THR A 109 -0.01 -5.74 -6.40
C THR A 109 1.27 -5.54 -5.59
N TRP A 110 1.12 -4.82 -4.48
CA TRP A 110 2.12 -4.66 -3.43
C TRP A 110 1.68 -5.39 -2.16
N ALA A 111 2.59 -6.11 -1.52
CA ALA A 111 2.44 -6.59 -0.15
C ALA A 111 3.16 -5.64 0.82
N ASP A 112 2.46 -5.25 1.89
CA ASP A 112 2.93 -4.31 2.89
C ASP A 112 3.83 -5.01 3.93
N GLY A 113 5.13 -5.08 3.63
CA GLY A 113 6.11 -5.65 4.54
C GLY A 113 6.32 -4.82 5.81
N ILE A 114 6.03 -3.51 5.79
CA ILE A 114 6.04 -2.70 7.02
C ILE A 114 5.01 -3.23 8.01
N ARG A 115 3.87 -3.74 7.51
CA ARG A 115 2.83 -4.39 8.33
C ARG A 115 3.10 -5.88 8.59
N GLY A 116 4.31 -6.36 8.33
CA GLY A 116 4.69 -7.76 8.56
C GLY A 116 4.09 -8.74 7.55
N LYS A 117 3.66 -8.26 6.38
CA LYS A 117 3.01 -9.08 5.36
C LYS A 117 3.97 -9.34 4.21
N PRO A 118 4.60 -10.53 4.13
CA PRO A 118 5.46 -10.86 2.99
C PRO A 118 4.65 -11.16 1.73
N GLY A 119 3.32 -11.34 1.84
CA GLY A 119 2.42 -11.58 0.71
C GLY A 119 1.95 -13.03 0.56
N TYR A 120 1.81 -13.79 1.65
CA TYR A 120 1.44 -15.21 1.62
C TYR A 120 0.21 -15.53 0.75
N ILE A 121 -0.79 -14.66 0.73
CA ILE A 121 -1.99 -14.83 -0.13
C ILE A 121 -1.66 -14.84 -1.63
N TYR A 122 -0.68 -14.04 -2.07
CA TYR A 122 -0.23 -13.99 -3.47
C TYR A 122 0.63 -15.21 -3.81
N GLN A 123 1.42 -15.66 -2.85
CA GLN A 123 2.23 -16.89 -2.96
C GLN A 123 1.30 -18.11 -3.12
N ALA A 124 0.27 -18.22 -2.29
CA ALA A 124 -0.74 -19.29 -2.36
C ALA A 124 -1.57 -19.23 -3.65
N ALA A 125 -1.79 -18.04 -4.21
CA ALA A 125 -2.45 -17.84 -5.49
C ALA A 125 -1.51 -18.05 -6.72
N ASN A 126 -0.28 -18.52 -6.52
CA ASN A 126 0.73 -18.74 -7.56
C ASN A 126 1.11 -17.47 -8.37
N TRP A 127 1.12 -16.29 -7.71
CA TRP A 127 1.60 -15.06 -8.35
C TRP A 127 3.12 -15.06 -8.39
N HIS A 128 3.70 -14.43 -9.42
CA HIS A 128 5.13 -14.19 -9.52
C HIS A 128 5.59 -13.12 -8.54
N TYR A 129 6.69 -13.37 -7.85
CA TYR A 129 7.37 -12.39 -7.00
C TYR A 129 8.46 -11.67 -7.78
N GLY A 130 8.49 -10.33 -7.68
CA GLY A 130 9.43 -9.47 -8.41
C GLY A 130 10.37 -8.67 -7.51
N GLY A 131 10.68 -9.15 -6.31
CA GLY A 131 11.50 -8.40 -5.36
C GLY A 131 10.72 -7.34 -4.57
N TYR A 132 11.43 -6.34 -4.05
CA TYR A 132 10.86 -5.31 -3.18
C TYR A 132 11.36 -3.90 -3.52
N ILE A 133 10.71 -2.88 -2.97
CA ILE A 133 11.30 -1.55 -2.77
C ILE A 133 11.35 -1.26 -1.27
N ASN A 134 12.19 -0.30 -0.87
CA ASN A 134 12.10 0.28 0.46
C ASN A 134 11.03 1.37 0.46
N THR A 135 10.17 1.32 1.46
CA THR A 135 9.13 2.32 1.73
C THR A 135 9.28 2.81 3.17
N GLU A 136 8.55 3.87 3.52
CA GLU A 136 8.60 4.47 4.84
C GLU A 136 7.24 4.97 5.30
N ILE A 137 7.04 4.91 6.61
CA ILE A 137 5.96 5.55 7.33
C ILE A 137 6.52 6.28 8.55
N TYR A 138 5.75 7.19 9.10
CA TYR A 138 6.04 7.78 10.40
C TYR A 138 5.03 7.25 11.41
N LEU A 139 5.43 7.10 12.66
CA LEU A 139 4.59 6.65 13.76
C LEU A 139 4.54 7.72 14.84
N THR A 140 3.34 7.98 15.38
CA THR A 140 3.19 8.72 16.63
C THR A 140 3.74 7.91 17.82
N ALA A 141 3.79 8.52 19.01
CA ALA A 141 4.13 7.81 20.24
C ALA A 141 3.21 6.60 20.49
N ASP A 142 1.92 6.74 20.17
CA ASP A 142 0.89 5.71 20.34
C ASP A 142 0.88 4.66 19.21
N GLY A 143 1.74 4.81 18.21
CA GLY A 143 1.83 3.86 17.09
C GLY A 143 0.85 4.11 15.95
N GLU A 144 0.22 5.28 15.89
CA GLU A 144 -0.62 5.65 14.76
C GLU A 144 0.23 5.96 13.51
N PRO A 145 -0.11 5.40 12.34
CA PRO A 145 0.64 5.61 11.11
C PRO A 145 0.36 6.97 10.46
N VAL A 146 1.42 7.72 10.16
CA VAL A 146 1.39 8.97 9.41
C VAL A 146 2.07 8.76 8.06
N HIS A 147 1.30 8.94 6.99
CA HIS A 147 1.81 8.77 5.64
C HIS A 147 2.77 9.90 5.26
N PRO A 148 3.93 9.63 4.61
CA PRO A 148 4.90 10.66 4.22
C PRO A 148 4.31 11.83 3.44
N ARG A 149 3.33 11.55 2.57
CA ARG A 149 2.61 12.58 1.80
C ARG A 149 1.90 13.61 2.70
N LEU A 150 1.41 13.20 3.88
CA LEU A 150 0.77 14.10 4.83
C LEU A 150 1.77 15.13 5.38
N LEU A 151 3.01 14.69 5.67
CA LEU A 151 4.07 15.59 6.13
C LEU A 151 4.39 16.64 5.08
N ASN A 152 4.60 16.21 3.83
CA ASN A 152 4.82 17.15 2.72
C ASN A 152 3.63 18.11 2.54
N SER A 153 2.40 17.62 2.55
CA SER A 153 1.23 18.48 2.28
C SER A 153 0.91 19.45 3.41
N ARG A 154 1.17 19.08 4.67
CA ARG A 154 0.81 19.90 5.84
C ARG A 154 1.96 20.73 6.39
N PHE A 155 3.21 20.28 6.23
CA PHE A 155 4.40 20.91 6.81
C PHE A 155 5.46 21.26 5.75
N GLY A 156 5.19 21.03 4.46
CA GLY A 156 6.09 21.39 3.35
C GLY A 156 7.38 20.55 3.25
N SER A 157 7.68 19.70 4.24
CA SER A 157 8.93 18.98 4.32
C SER A 157 8.81 17.67 5.11
N ARG A 158 9.74 16.75 4.84
CA ARG A 158 9.97 15.47 5.54
C ARG A 158 11.37 15.40 6.14
N SER A 159 12.02 16.54 6.32
CA SER A 159 13.34 16.61 6.92
C SER A 159 13.33 16.04 8.34
N LYS A 160 14.52 15.63 8.80
CA LYS A 160 14.73 15.11 10.16
C LYS A 160 14.18 16.07 11.23
N SER A 161 14.44 17.36 11.08
CA SER A 161 13.95 18.40 11.98
C SER A 161 12.42 18.44 12.10
N VAL A 162 11.69 18.28 10.98
CA VAL A 162 10.22 18.37 10.99
C VAL A 162 9.61 17.20 11.74
N TRP A 163 9.96 15.96 11.39
CA TRP A 163 9.32 14.81 12.02
C TRP A 163 9.78 14.61 13.47
N GLN A 164 11.00 15.01 13.82
CA GLN A 164 11.45 15.05 15.22
C GLN A 164 10.69 16.11 16.03
N GLY A 165 10.51 17.31 15.49
CA GLY A 165 9.73 18.36 16.15
C GLY A 165 8.26 17.97 16.39
N LEU A 166 7.74 17.05 15.59
CA LEU A 166 6.41 16.45 15.75
C LEU A 166 6.40 15.19 16.64
N ASN A 167 7.53 14.83 17.26
CA ASN A 167 7.70 13.61 18.05
C ASN A 167 7.31 12.32 17.31
N LEU A 168 7.58 12.28 16.01
CA LEU A 168 7.33 11.10 15.19
C LEU A 168 8.58 10.20 15.18
N ARG A 169 8.36 8.89 15.01
CA ARG A 169 9.42 7.93 14.69
C ARG A 169 9.31 7.52 13.25
N ARG A 170 10.43 7.54 12.51
CA ARG A 170 10.45 7.07 11.12
C ARG A 170 10.69 5.58 11.08
N VAL A 171 9.84 4.85 10.37
CA VAL A 171 9.97 3.42 10.14
C VAL A 171 10.13 3.18 8.65
N ARG A 172 11.24 2.55 8.26
CA ARG A 172 11.47 2.05 6.91
C ARG A 172 11.29 0.55 6.88
N GLY A 173 10.75 0.03 5.80
CA GLY A 173 10.63 -1.41 5.58
C GLY A 173 10.42 -1.76 4.12
N ARG A 174 10.26 -3.05 3.84
CA ARG A 174 10.11 -3.57 2.47
C ARG A 174 8.65 -3.50 2.02
N GLN A 175 8.44 -3.19 0.75
CA GLN A 175 7.18 -3.39 0.05
C GLN A 175 7.44 -4.37 -1.09
N PHE A 176 6.85 -5.56 -0.99
CA PHE A 176 7.09 -6.67 -1.93
C PHE A 176 6.14 -6.56 -3.11
N ARG A 177 6.59 -6.92 -4.29
CA ARG A 177 5.79 -6.81 -5.51
C ARG A 177 5.43 -8.17 -6.06
N TYR A 178 4.20 -8.29 -6.51
CA TYR A 178 3.67 -9.52 -7.10
C TYR A 178 2.89 -9.23 -8.37
N CYS A 179 2.92 -10.14 -9.33
CA CYS A 179 2.05 -10.08 -10.50
C CYS A 179 1.56 -11.46 -10.92
N THR A 180 0.44 -11.49 -11.65
CA THR A 180 0.02 -12.66 -12.41
C THR A 180 -0.37 -12.25 -13.83
N PHE A 181 -0.21 -13.18 -14.77
CA PHE A 181 -0.42 -12.92 -16.19
C PHE A 181 -1.80 -13.42 -16.60
N LEU A 182 -2.54 -12.56 -17.28
CA LEU A 182 -3.83 -12.86 -17.89
C LEU A 182 -3.68 -13.28 -19.35
N CYS A 183 -2.60 -12.82 -19.99
CA CYS A 183 -2.27 -13.10 -21.37
C CYS A 183 -1.86 -14.56 -21.63
N GLY A 184 -1.92 -14.96 -22.90
CA GLY A 184 -1.46 -16.27 -23.36
C GLY A 184 0.03 -16.54 -23.12
N HIS A 185 0.42 -17.81 -23.24
CA HIS A 185 1.78 -18.27 -22.89
C HIS A 185 2.90 -17.53 -23.63
N ARG A 186 2.73 -17.31 -24.95
CA ARG A 186 3.72 -16.60 -25.77
C ARG A 186 3.95 -15.17 -25.28
N ARG A 187 2.86 -14.40 -25.08
CA ARG A 187 2.93 -13.03 -24.61
C ARG A 187 3.54 -12.94 -23.22
N ARG A 188 3.20 -13.86 -22.32
CA ARG A 188 3.85 -13.97 -20.99
C ARG A 188 5.36 -14.16 -21.10
N LYS A 189 5.85 -15.03 -21.99
CA LYS A 189 7.29 -15.23 -22.22
C LYS A 189 7.98 -13.99 -22.80
N GLU A 190 7.29 -13.20 -23.62
CA GLU A 190 7.80 -11.90 -24.10
C GLU A 190 7.92 -10.90 -22.95
N LEU A 191 6.84 -10.73 -22.17
CA LEU A 191 6.81 -9.83 -21.01
C LEU A 191 7.89 -10.17 -19.97
N LEU A 192 8.08 -11.47 -19.68
CA LEU A 192 9.13 -11.90 -18.76
C LEU A 192 10.54 -11.62 -19.28
N ARG A 193 10.77 -11.65 -20.60
CA ARG A 193 12.08 -11.37 -21.20
C ARG A 193 12.42 -9.88 -21.24
N GLU A 194 11.44 -9.03 -21.49
CA GLU A 194 11.65 -7.57 -21.51
C GLU A 194 11.69 -6.95 -20.11
N SER A 195 11.15 -7.64 -19.11
CA SER A 195 11.07 -7.09 -17.76
C SER A 195 12.45 -6.85 -17.18
N PRO A 196 12.76 -5.65 -16.65
CA PRO A 196 13.99 -5.41 -15.90
C PRO A 196 13.95 -6.04 -14.50
N ILE A 197 12.84 -6.68 -14.12
CA ILE A 197 12.62 -7.31 -12.84
C ILE A 197 12.78 -8.82 -12.97
N GLN A 198 13.55 -9.43 -12.07
CA GLN A 198 13.61 -10.88 -11.98
C GLN A 198 12.35 -11.43 -11.31
N TRP A 199 11.45 -11.99 -12.12
CA TRP A 199 10.22 -12.63 -11.64
C TRP A 199 10.46 -14.10 -11.31
N THR A 200 10.07 -14.52 -10.11
CA THR A 200 10.34 -15.86 -9.58
C THR A 200 9.19 -16.39 -8.72
N SER A 201 9.21 -17.69 -8.41
CA SER A 201 8.41 -18.34 -7.37
C SER A 201 9.18 -18.50 -6.04
N CYS A 202 10.41 -17.98 -5.96
CA CYS A 202 11.18 -17.91 -4.71
C CYS A 202 10.64 -16.79 -3.83
N TYR A 203 9.68 -17.13 -2.97
CA TYR A 203 8.91 -16.15 -2.21
C TYR A 203 9.57 -15.72 -0.90
N PRO A 204 9.44 -14.42 -0.53
CA PRO A 204 9.86 -13.96 0.78
C PRO A 204 9.00 -14.61 1.87
N LYS A 205 9.62 -14.90 3.00
CA LYS A 205 8.98 -15.42 4.21
C LYS A 205 9.11 -14.41 5.34
N HIS A 206 8.63 -14.80 6.52
CA HIS A 206 8.65 -13.92 7.68
C HIS A 206 10.06 -13.39 8.02
N HIS A 207 11.10 -14.20 7.84
CA HIS A 207 12.49 -13.78 8.10
C HIS A 207 13.04 -12.73 7.11
N ASP A 208 12.39 -12.54 5.95
CA ASP A 208 12.74 -11.50 4.98
C ASP A 208 12.14 -10.14 5.31
N LEU A 209 11.31 -10.07 6.36
CA LEU A 209 10.77 -8.82 6.87
C LEU A 209 11.85 -8.13 7.71
N ILE A 210 12.20 -6.91 7.30
CA ILE A 210 13.23 -6.10 7.94
C ILE A 210 12.68 -4.70 8.10
N TRP A 211 12.85 -4.14 9.29
CA TRP A 211 12.49 -2.76 9.61
C TRP A 211 13.72 -1.98 10.04
N LYS A 212 13.81 -0.72 9.62
CA LYS A 212 14.77 0.25 10.13
C LYS A 212 14.04 1.38 10.83
N ILE A 213 14.22 1.49 12.13
CA ILE A 213 13.53 2.46 12.99
C ILE A 213 14.50 3.58 13.34
N ASP A 214 14.10 4.82 13.09
CA ASP A 214 14.86 6.02 13.37
C ASP A 214 14.03 6.93 14.30
N ALA A 215 14.54 7.10 15.52
CA ALA A 215 13.96 7.95 16.55
C ALA A 215 14.76 9.25 16.75
N GLY A 216 15.67 9.58 15.83
CA GLY A 216 16.44 10.83 15.89
C GLY A 216 17.92 10.68 16.24
N GLU A 217 18.30 9.57 16.86
CA GLU A 217 19.69 9.29 17.28
C GLU A 217 20.41 8.34 16.32
N GLY A 218 19.79 8.04 15.18
CA GLY A 218 20.28 7.07 14.20
C GLY A 218 19.25 5.97 13.93
N SER A 219 19.45 5.22 12.85
CA SER A 219 18.56 4.13 12.48
C SER A 219 19.05 2.79 13.01
N ARG A 220 18.17 2.03 13.65
CA ARG A 220 18.44 0.65 14.08
C ARG A 220 17.65 -0.32 13.24
N GLU A 221 18.32 -1.37 12.75
CA GLU A 221 17.66 -2.47 12.04
C GLU A 221 17.07 -3.47 13.05
N THR A 222 15.90 -4.02 12.75
CA THR A 222 15.23 -5.01 13.56
C THR A 222 14.42 -5.99 12.70
N ARG A 223 14.25 -7.21 13.22
CA ARG A 223 13.34 -8.24 12.70
C ARG A 223 12.03 -8.33 13.50
N ASN A 224 11.90 -7.55 14.57
CA ASN A 224 10.66 -7.46 15.33
C ASN A 224 9.78 -6.38 14.70
N PRO A 225 8.53 -6.70 14.33
CA PRO A 225 7.64 -5.72 13.72
C PRO A 225 7.36 -4.58 14.70
N PRO A 226 7.36 -3.31 14.24
CA PRO A 226 6.91 -2.21 15.07
C PRO A 226 5.42 -2.35 15.38
N ARG A 227 5.01 -1.90 16.55
CA ARG A 227 3.58 -1.71 16.84
C ARG A 227 3.04 -0.61 15.92
N ILE A 228 2.13 -0.99 15.04
CA ILE A 228 1.44 -0.05 14.15
C ILE A 228 -0.05 -0.29 14.31
N GLU A 229 -0.76 0.70 14.83
CA GLU A 229 -2.20 0.62 15.01
C GLU A 229 -2.92 0.50 13.65
N ARG A 230 -4.13 -0.09 13.66
CA ARG A 230 -5.07 0.11 12.53
C ARG A 230 -5.19 1.62 12.38
N SER A 231 -5.08 2.17 11.16
CA SER A 231 -4.96 3.63 11.03
C SER A 231 -6.17 4.31 11.68
N GLY A 232 -5.98 4.86 12.87
CA GLY A 232 -6.70 6.03 13.31
C GLY A 232 -6.40 7.08 12.25
N GLN A 233 -7.45 7.71 11.75
CA GLN A 233 -7.30 8.99 11.08
C GLN A 233 -6.26 9.77 11.88
N PHE A 234 -5.26 10.40 11.25
CA PHE A 234 -4.59 11.51 11.90
C PHE A 234 -5.69 12.54 12.16
N ARG A 235 -6.39 12.39 13.29
CA ARG A 235 -7.59 13.16 13.62
C ARG A 235 -7.13 14.60 13.61
N GLN A 236 -7.97 15.49 13.09
CA GLN A 236 -7.73 16.93 13.16
C GLN A 236 -7.28 17.32 14.59
N SER A 237 -7.86 16.68 15.61
CA SER A 237 -7.51 16.85 17.03
C SER A 237 -6.07 16.47 17.44
N ALA A 238 -5.47 15.42 16.85
CA ALA A 238 -4.07 15.07 17.11
C ALA A 238 -3.11 16.03 16.38
N PHE A 239 -3.56 16.61 15.28
CA PHE A 239 -2.86 17.66 14.57
C PHE A 239 -2.93 19.01 15.30
N ASP A 240 -4.08 19.35 15.89
CA ASP A 240 -4.27 20.61 16.63
C ASP A 240 -3.39 20.63 17.88
N SER A 241 -3.30 19.51 18.61
CA SER A 241 -2.38 19.38 19.76
C SER A 241 -0.88 19.38 19.38
N LEU A 242 -0.53 19.04 18.15
CA LEU A 242 0.84 19.11 17.62
C LEU A 242 1.19 20.49 17.06
N LYS A 243 0.22 21.22 16.50
CA LYS A 243 0.40 22.61 16.04
C LYS A 243 0.80 23.54 17.18
N ASP A 244 0.20 23.38 18.35
CA ASP A 244 0.49 24.22 19.52
C ASP A 244 1.91 23.99 20.06
N LYS A 245 2.47 22.78 19.88
CA LYS A 245 3.85 22.45 20.28
C LYS A 245 4.90 23.02 19.33
N VAL A 246 4.59 23.23 18.04
CA VAL A 246 5.53 23.79 17.06
C VAL A 246 5.60 25.33 17.11
N LYS A 247 4.64 26.00 17.76
CA LYS A 247 4.63 27.47 17.96
C LYS A 247 5.59 27.98 19.06
N SER A 248 6.40 27.12 19.67
CA SER A 248 7.36 27.52 20.71
C SER A 248 8.80 27.18 20.32
N PRO A 249 9.48 28.07 19.60
CA PRO A 249 10.83 28.44 20.01
C PRO A 249 10.91 29.95 20.17
N LYS A 250 11.39 30.37 21.35
CA LYS A 250 11.84 31.75 21.61
C LYS A 250 12.73 32.20 20.45
N MET A 251 12.23 33.08 19.60
CA MET A 251 13.07 33.90 18.73
C MET A 251 13.25 35.24 19.42
N ASN A 252 14.51 35.57 19.69
CA ASN A 252 14.94 36.85 20.22
C ASN A 252 14.36 37.99 19.40
N ASN A 253 13.76 38.96 20.10
CA ASN A 253 13.43 40.27 19.56
C ASN A 253 14.71 40.97 19.09
N GLN A 254 14.84 41.20 17.79
CA GLN A 254 15.54 42.37 17.26
C GLN A 254 14.60 43.08 16.28
N PRO A 255 14.31 44.38 16.47
CA PRO A 255 13.46 45.12 15.56
C PRO A 255 14.21 45.39 14.25
N LEU A 256 13.57 45.07 13.12
CA LEU A 256 14.02 45.50 11.80
C LEU A 256 13.70 46.99 11.65
N LEU A 257 14.76 47.80 11.61
CA LEU A 257 14.72 49.19 11.15
C LEU A 257 14.32 49.19 9.66
N PHE A 258 13.16 49.76 9.37
CA PHE A 258 12.82 50.24 8.03
C PHE A 258 13.49 51.60 7.85
N GLU A 259 14.51 51.68 7.00
CA GLU A 259 14.89 52.93 6.36
C GLU A 259 14.40 52.90 4.90
N SER A 260 13.54 53.88 4.64
CA SER A 260 13.12 54.38 3.35
C SER A 260 14.32 54.80 2.49
N ILE A 261 14.26 54.57 1.18
CA ILE A 261 14.68 55.54 0.15
C ILE A 261 13.84 55.28 -1.11
N ALA A 262 13.48 56.41 -1.73
CA ALA A 262 12.71 56.60 -2.95
C ALA A 262 13.27 55.90 -4.21
#